data_AF-A0A3L8D1Y3-F1
#
_entry.id   AF-A0A3L8D1Y3-F1
#
_cell.length_a   1.000
_cell.length_b   1.000
_cell.length_c   1.000
_cell.angle_alpha   90.00
_cell.angle_beta   90.00
_cell.angle_gamma   90.00
#
_symmetry.space_group_name_H-M   'P 1'
#
loop_
_entity.id
_entity.type
_entity.pdbx_description
1 polymer ?
#
loop_
_entity_poly.entity_id
_entity_poly.type
_entity_poly.pdbx_seq_one_letter_code
_entity_poly.pdbx_strand_id
1 'polypeptide(L)'
;MSAWRTISLWMDQLDEPLLARPALERDLDVDVAIIGAGYTGLWTAYYLKRLAPDLKIAIIEAQTAGFGASGRNGGWLMGNLLGEDRLLAGLPAEQRRASFDLLHSIPDEVEIVLEREGINCDYRKGGVLYCAARYPEQESSLRSYLDKLHGQGLNENDYRWLSPEQLAQQIRIAKPYGGIYAPHVATIHPAKLVRGLARTVEGMGVKIYENSPVTQWQSGSLRTAKA
;
A
#
# COMPACT_ATOMS: atom_id res chain seq x y z
N MET A 1 -4.77 -23.80 16.62
CA MET A 1 -4.36 -22.48 16.07
C MET A 1 -4.40 -22.63 14.57
N SER A 2 -5.18 -21.80 13.87
CA SER A 2 -5.27 -21.93 12.42
C SER A 2 -3.91 -21.64 11.79
N ALA A 3 -3.52 -22.48 10.83
CA ALA A 3 -2.17 -22.52 10.26
C ALA A 3 -1.66 -21.19 9.68
N TRP A 4 -2.55 -20.22 9.45
CA TRP A 4 -2.22 -18.94 8.82
C TRP A 4 -1.56 -17.89 9.73
N ARG A 5 -1.77 -17.94 11.06
CA ARG A 5 -1.17 -16.94 11.96
C ARG A 5 0.36 -17.00 11.93
N THR A 6 0.92 -18.20 11.81
CA THR A 6 2.37 -18.46 11.86
C THR A 6 3.07 -18.33 10.51
N ILE A 7 2.36 -18.02 9.42
CA ILE A 7 2.95 -17.91 8.06
C ILE A 7 3.66 -16.55 7.87
N SER A 8 3.22 -15.51 8.60
CA SER A 8 3.72 -14.15 8.45
C SER A 8 4.03 -13.57 9.83
N LEU A 9 5.25 -13.04 10.01
CA LEU A 9 5.65 -12.32 11.22
C LEU A 9 4.61 -11.24 11.59
N TRP A 10 4.09 -10.54 10.57
CA TRP A 10 3.07 -9.52 10.77
C TRP A 10 1.77 -10.08 11.36
N MET A 11 1.32 -11.25 10.90
CA MET A 11 0.08 -11.85 11.39
C MET A 11 0.26 -12.41 12.80
N ASP A 12 1.45 -12.91 13.11
CA ASP A 12 1.78 -13.45 14.43
C ASP A 12 1.79 -12.35 15.51
N GLN A 13 2.27 -11.15 15.15
CA GLN A 13 2.37 -9.97 16.01
C GLN A 13 1.04 -9.24 16.27
N LEU A 14 -0.08 -9.72 15.72
CA LEU A 14 -1.38 -9.14 16.01
C LEU A 14 -1.86 -9.55 17.41
N ASP A 15 -2.28 -8.57 18.20
CA ASP A 15 -2.85 -8.80 19.54
C ASP A 15 -4.28 -9.37 19.47
N GLU A 16 -4.96 -9.23 18.34
CA GLU A 16 -6.35 -9.66 18.16
C GLU A 16 -6.47 -11.11 17.63
N PRO A 17 -7.56 -11.83 17.98
CA PRO A 17 -7.87 -13.11 17.37
C PRO A 17 -8.11 -12.99 15.85
N LEU A 18 -7.41 -13.81 15.07
CA LEU A 18 -7.65 -13.95 13.63
C LEU A 18 -8.83 -14.89 13.37
N LEU A 19 -10.03 -14.43 13.72
CA LEU A 19 -11.28 -15.10 13.40
C LEU A 19 -11.80 -14.63 12.04
N ALA A 20 -12.23 -15.60 11.24
CA ALA A 20 -12.84 -15.29 9.97
C ALA A 20 -14.22 -14.65 10.17
N ARG A 21 -14.56 -13.70 9.32
CA ARG A 21 -15.92 -13.15 9.21
C ARG A 21 -16.87 -14.23 8.64
N PRO A 22 -18.19 -14.06 8.79
CA PRO A 22 -19.16 -15.01 8.23
C PRO A 22 -18.96 -15.21 6.73
N ALA A 23 -19.20 -16.44 6.26
CA ALA A 23 -19.25 -16.73 4.83
C ALA A 23 -20.55 -16.22 4.21
N LEU A 24 -20.53 -15.97 2.90
CA LEU A 24 -21.72 -15.72 2.12
C LEU A 24 -22.46 -17.05 1.96
N GLU A 25 -23.66 -17.16 2.54
CA GLU A 25 -24.47 -18.38 2.52
C GLU A 25 -25.82 -18.20 1.82
N ARG A 26 -26.08 -17.00 1.32
CA ARG A 26 -27.31 -16.66 0.60
C ARG A 26 -27.05 -15.58 -0.43
N ASP A 27 -27.91 -15.54 -1.43
CA ASP A 27 -27.93 -14.50 -2.45
C ASP A 27 -28.12 -13.12 -1.80
N LEU A 28 -27.49 -12.11 -2.41
CA LEU A 28 -27.50 -10.73 -1.94
C LEU A 28 -27.51 -9.78 -3.13
N ASP A 29 -28.46 -8.84 -3.12
CA ASP A 29 -28.45 -7.69 -4.01
C ASP A 29 -27.68 -6.54 -3.37
N VAL A 30 -26.65 -6.05 -4.07
CA VAL A 30 -25.82 -4.90 -3.68
C VAL A 30 -25.61 -3.97 -4.85
N ASP A 31 -25.32 -2.71 -4.55
CA ASP A 31 -24.97 -1.73 -5.58
C ASP A 31 -23.54 -1.98 -6.10
N VAL A 32 -22.63 -2.42 -5.22
CA VAL A 32 -21.24 -2.75 -5.57
C VAL A 32 -20.80 -4.05 -4.89
N ALA A 33 -20.33 -5.01 -5.70
CA ALA A 33 -19.67 -6.21 -5.22
C ALA A 33 -18.17 -6.14 -5.53
N ILE A 34 -17.33 -6.31 -4.51
CA ILE A 34 -15.85 -6.24 -4.60
C ILE A 34 -15.27 -7.62 -4.35
N ILE A 35 -14.44 -8.11 -5.27
CA ILE A 35 -13.75 -9.39 -5.11
C ILE A 35 -12.39 -9.15 -4.44
N GLY A 36 -12.23 -9.68 -3.22
CA GLY A 36 -10.99 -9.66 -2.46
C GLY A 36 -10.94 -8.57 -1.37
N ALA A 37 -10.64 -8.99 -0.14
CA ALA A 37 -10.46 -8.13 1.03
C ALA A 37 -8.98 -7.81 1.29
N GLY A 38 -8.27 -7.42 0.22
CA GLY A 38 -6.93 -6.82 0.27
C GLY A 38 -7.01 -5.28 0.23
N TYR A 39 -5.85 -4.62 0.17
CA TYR A 39 -5.77 -3.15 0.13
C TYR A 39 -6.60 -2.54 -1.00
N THR A 40 -6.48 -3.03 -2.22
CA THR A 40 -7.25 -2.49 -3.35
C THR A 40 -8.75 -2.54 -3.08
N GLY A 41 -9.28 -3.69 -2.63
CA GLY A 41 -10.70 -3.83 -2.34
C GLY A 41 -11.17 -2.98 -1.16
N LEU A 42 -10.39 -2.95 -0.07
CA LEU A 42 -10.73 -2.20 1.13
C LEU A 42 -10.65 -0.69 0.94
N TRP A 43 -9.61 -0.17 0.29
CA TRP A 43 -9.50 1.25 -0.05
C TRP A 43 -10.58 1.66 -1.04
N THR A 44 -10.90 0.81 -2.02
CA THR A 44 -12.02 1.06 -2.95
C THR A 44 -13.33 1.21 -2.18
N ALA A 45 -13.64 0.27 -1.28
CA ALA A 45 -14.84 0.34 -0.46
C ALA A 45 -14.87 1.60 0.42
N TYR A 46 -13.74 1.94 1.05
CA TYR A 46 -13.61 3.15 1.89
C TYR A 46 -13.96 4.42 1.12
N TYR A 47 -13.31 4.65 -0.03
CA TYR A 47 -13.56 5.86 -0.81
C TYR A 47 -14.95 5.87 -1.46
N LEU A 48 -15.48 4.72 -1.88
CA LEU A 48 -16.87 4.63 -2.33
C LEU A 48 -17.85 5.04 -1.23
N LYS A 49 -17.67 4.55 0.00
CA LYS A 49 -18.52 4.96 1.14
C LYS A 49 -18.34 6.44 1.51
N ARG A 50 -17.14 7.01 1.35
CA ARG A 50 -16.89 8.45 1.55
C ARG A 50 -17.61 9.32 0.52
N LEU A 51 -17.70 8.87 -0.73
CA LEU A 51 -18.32 9.61 -1.84
C LEU A 51 -19.83 9.39 -1.92
N ALA A 52 -20.29 8.18 -1.62
CA ALA A 52 -21.70 7.79 -1.67
C ALA A 52 -22.03 6.90 -0.46
N PRO A 53 -22.34 7.51 0.70
CA PRO A 53 -22.57 6.80 1.96
C PRO A 53 -23.72 5.80 1.94
N ASP A 54 -24.66 5.92 1.02
CA ASP A 54 -25.84 5.04 0.95
C ASP A 54 -25.60 3.76 0.12
N LEU A 55 -24.45 3.64 -0.57
CA LEU A 55 -24.13 2.44 -1.34
C LEU A 55 -24.10 1.21 -0.43
N LYS A 56 -24.83 0.18 -0.86
CA LYS A 56 -24.75 -1.19 -0.37
C LYS A 56 -23.54 -1.85 -1.02
N ILE A 57 -22.50 -2.07 -0.24
CA ILE A 57 -21.25 -2.67 -0.71
C ILE A 57 -21.03 -4.01 0.00
N ALA A 58 -20.73 -5.05 -0.78
CA ALA A 58 -20.24 -6.33 -0.27
C ALA A 58 -18.83 -6.62 -0.78
N ILE A 59 -17.93 -7.01 0.11
CA ILE A 59 -16.60 -7.53 -0.21
C ILE A 59 -16.62 -9.03 -0.03
N ILE A 60 -16.22 -9.78 -1.06
CA ILE A 60 -16.21 -11.24 -1.08
C ILE A 60 -14.76 -11.73 -1.09
N GLU A 61 -14.34 -12.41 -0.03
CA GLU A 61 -12.98 -12.87 0.19
C GLU A 61 -12.92 -14.40 0.29
N ALA A 62 -12.03 -15.01 -0.50
CA ALA A 62 -11.86 -16.45 -0.57
C ALA A 62 -11.28 -17.06 0.73
N GLN A 63 -10.52 -16.27 1.48
CA GLN A 63 -9.87 -16.66 2.74
C GLN A 63 -10.30 -15.71 3.85
N THR A 64 -9.39 -14.87 4.36
CA THR A 64 -9.67 -13.84 5.37
C THR A 64 -9.08 -12.50 4.93
N ALA A 65 -9.63 -11.39 5.42
CA ALA A 65 -9.14 -10.06 5.07
C ALA A 65 -7.64 -9.93 5.39
N GLY A 66 -6.85 -9.61 4.37
CA GLY A 66 -5.40 -9.54 4.46
C GLY A 66 -4.63 -10.87 4.30
N PHE A 67 -5.29 -11.99 3.99
CA PHE A 67 -4.61 -13.27 3.75
C PHE A 67 -3.57 -13.21 2.62
N GLY A 68 -3.88 -12.45 1.56
CA GLY A 68 -3.01 -12.22 0.40
C GLY A 68 -1.82 -11.30 0.70
N ALA A 69 -1.27 -10.69 -0.35
CA ALA A 69 -0.09 -9.81 -0.25
C ALA A 69 -0.27 -8.63 0.72
N SER A 70 -1.49 -8.11 0.87
CA SER A 70 -1.76 -6.91 1.68
C SER A 70 -1.47 -7.11 3.17
N GLY A 71 -1.57 -8.32 3.72
CA GLY A 71 -1.22 -8.58 5.12
C GLY A 71 0.19 -9.13 5.36
N ARG A 72 0.99 -9.35 4.31
CA ARG A 72 2.31 -9.99 4.41
C ARG A 72 3.40 -9.43 3.49
N ASN A 73 3.22 -8.21 2.98
CA ASN A 73 4.25 -7.52 2.19
C ASN A 73 5.39 -6.99 3.08
N GLY A 74 6.37 -6.31 2.48
CA GLY A 74 7.55 -5.79 3.18
C GLY A 74 7.30 -4.58 4.09
N GLY A 75 6.06 -4.08 4.21
CA GLY A 75 5.72 -2.94 5.06
C GLY A 75 6.12 -1.58 4.49
N TRP A 76 6.48 -1.50 3.20
CA TRP A 76 6.83 -0.25 2.53
C TRP A 76 5.59 0.36 1.88
N LEU A 77 5.28 1.59 2.25
CA LEU A 77 4.28 2.43 1.61
C LEU A 77 5.01 3.50 0.80
N MET A 78 5.05 3.33 -0.50
CA MET A 78 5.93 4.10 -1.37
C MET A 78 5.11 4.99 -2.29
N GLY A 79 5.53 6.25 -2.41
CA GLY A 79 4.99 7.19 -3.36
C GLY A 79 5.66 7.13 -4.73
N ASN A 80 6.14 5.96 -5.17
CA ASN A 80 6.80 5.79 -6.46
C ASN A 80 6.54 4.40 -7.08
N LEU A 81 6.91 4.26 -8.35
CA LEU A 81 6.85 3.00 -9.09
C LEU A 81 8.24 2.36 -9.09
N LEU A 82 8.68 1.81 -7.95
CA LEU A 82 10.03 1.24 -7.76
C LEU A 82 10.57 0.50 -9.00
N GLY A 83 11.59 1.07 -9.65
CA GLY A 83 12.27 0.45 -10.80
C GLY A 83 11.49 0.50 -12.12
N GLU A 84 10.30 1.10 -12.12
CA GLU A 84 9.37 1.17 -13.24
C GLU A 84 9.00 2.63 -13.58
N ASP A 85 9.82 3.61 -13.19
CA ASP A 85 9.64 5.03 -13.54
C ASP A 85 9.53 5.24 -15.07
N ARG A 86 10.11 4.32 -15.86
CA ARG A 86 9.98 4.27 -17.32
C ARG A 86 8.53 4.20 -17.82
N LEU A 87 7.60 3.69 -17.01
CA LEU A 87 6.18 3.63 -17.35
C LEU A 87 5.58 5.03 -17.55
N LEU A 88 6.16 6.05 -16.90
CA LEU A 88 5.73 7.44 -17.03
C LEU A 88 6.54 8.21 -18.08
N ALA A 89 7.68 7.68 -18.54
CA ALA A 89 8.59 8.39 -19.43
C ALA A 89 7.96 8.76 -20.78
N GLY A 90 7.01 7.96 -21.27
CA GLY A 90 6.28 8.22 -22.52
C GLY A 90 5.19 9.29 -22.41
N LEU A 91 4.86 9.76 -21.20
CA LEU A 91 3.82 10.77 -21.00
C LEU A 91 4.32 12.18 -21.36
N PRO A 92 3.43 13.06 -21.86
CA PRO A 92 3.68 14.49 -21.94
C PRO A 92 4.14 15.04 -20.58
N ALA A 93 5.03 16.03 -20.58
CA ALA A 93 5.70 16.53 -19.36
C ALA A 93 4.72 16.88 -18.23
N GLU A 94 3.61 17.56 -18.56
CA GLU A 94 2.57 17.92 -17.59
C GLU A 94 1.88 16.69 -16.98
N GLN A 95 1.45 15.73 -17.81
CA GLN A 95 0.82 14.49 -17.34
C GLN A 95 1.78 13.62 -16.52
N ARG A 96 3.05 13.61 -16.91
CA ARG A 96 4.11 12.92 -16.17
C ARG A 96 4.31 13.54 -14.78
N ARG A 97 4.40 14.87 -14.70
CA ARG A 97 4.52 15.57 -13.42
C ARG A 97 3.31 15.31 -12.53
N ALA A 98 2.10 15.42 -13.07
CA ALA A 98 0.87 15.12 -12.34
C ALA A 98 0.83 13.66 -11.84
N SER A 99 1.36 12.71 -12.63
CA SER A 99 1.47 11.31 -12.22
C SER A 99 2.45 11.12 -11.06
N PHE A 100 3.60 11.80 -11.09
CA PHE A 100 4.54 11.79 -9.96
C PHE A 100 3.94 12.45 -8.73
N ASP A 101 3.27 13.59 -8.87
CA ASP A 101 2.62 14.28 -7.75
C ASP A 101 1.56 13.40 -7.09
N LEU A 102 0.75 12.70 -7.91
CA LEU A 102 -0.21 11.73 -7.42
C LEU A 102 0.48 10.62 -6.64
N LEU A 103 1.53 10.00 -7.20
CA LEU A 103 2.26 8.92 -6.53
C LEU A 103 2.89 9.42 -5.23
N HIS A 104 3.61 10.54 -5.25
CA HIS A 104 4.28 11.11 -4.08
C HIS A 104 3.30 11.47 -2.96
N SER A 105 2.05 11.81 -3.29
CA SER A 105 1.00 12.10 -2.31
C SER A 105 0.43 10.86 -1.60
N ILE A 106 0.66 9.64 -2.11
CA ILE A 106 0.03 8.41 -1.56
C ILE A 106 0.34 8.21 -0.07
N PRO A 107 1.60 8.32 0.42
CA PRO A 107 1.87 8.18 1.84
C PRO A 107 1.14 9.20 2.71
N ASP A 108 0.97 10.44 2.22
CA ASP A 108 0.28 11.51 2.94
C ASP A 108 -1.22 11.27 3.00
N GLU A 109 -1.84 10.87 1.88
CA GLU A 109 -3.27 10.53 1.88
C GLU A 109 -3.56 9.35 2.81
N VAL A 110 -2.67 8.34 2.85
CA VAL A 110 -2.82 7.25 3.81
C VAL A 110 -2.74 7.78 5.23
N GLU A 111 -1.75 8.61 5.58
CA GLU A 111 -1.64 9.21 6.93
C GLU A 111 -2.91 9.95 7.34
N ILE A 112 -3.46 10.79 6.45
CA ILE A 112 -4.73 11.51 6.66
C ILE A 112 -5.87 10.55 7.01
N VAL A 113 -5.98 9.43 6.30
CA VAL A 113 -7.03 8.44 6.58
C VAL A 113 -6.75 7.69 7.88
N LEU A 114 -5.50 7.34 8.18
CA LEU A 114 -5.15 6.69 9.45
C LEU A 114 -5.53 7.55 10.65
N GLU A 115 -5.25 8.86 10.59
CA GLU A 115 -5.63 9.81 11.62
C GLU A 115 -7.15 9.96 11.73
N ARG A 116 -7.82 10.16 10.59
CA ARG A 116 -9.28 10.34 10.55
C ARG A 116 -10.03 9.15 11.13
N GLU A 117 -9.61 7.94 10.79
CA GLU A 117 -10.32 6.69 11.12
C GLU A 117 -9.74 6.00 12.36
N GLY A 118 -8.72 6.57 12.99
CA GLY A 118 -8.08 6.02 14.19
C GLY A 118 -7.38 4.67 13.97
N ILE A 119 -6.78 4.47 12.79
CA ILE A 119 -6.08 3.22 12.46
C ILE A 119 -4.62 3.29 12.93
N ASN A 120 -4.32 2.57 14.01
CA ASN A 120 -2.93 2.41 14.48
C ASN A 120 -2.23 1.24 13.77
N CYS A 121 -1.46 1.53 12.72
CA CYS A 121 -0.70 0.55 11.94
C CYS A 121 0.82 0.77 11.96
N ASP A 122 1.35 1.39 13.01
CA ASP A 122 2.77 1.72 13.16
C ASP A 122 3.33 2.54 11.97
N TYR A 123 2.51 3.43 11.41
CA TYR A 123 2.90 4.30 10.30
C TYR A 123 4.06 5.22 10.69
N ARG A 124 5.07 5.31 9.83
CA ARG A 124 6.19 6.24 9.97
C ARG A 124 6.67 6.73 8.61
N LYS A 125 6.48 8.02 8.30
CA LYS A 125 7.04 8.64 7.10
C LYS A 125 8.43 9.20 7.38
N GLY A 126 9.46 8.48 6.93
CA GLY A 126 10.87 8.88 7.09
C GLY A 126 11.62 9.00 5.76
N GLY A 127 10.96 8.71 4.65
CA GLY A 127 11.59 8.58 3.34
C GLY A 127 12.38 7.27 3.20
N VAL A 128 13.16 7.21 2.11
CA VAL A 128 14.03 6.09 1.77
C VAL A 128 15.42 6.59 1.37
N LEU A 129 16.44 5.78 1.66
CA LEU A 129 17.83 6.04 1.30
C LEU A 129 18.33 4.95 0.34
N TYR A 130 18.75 5.35 -0.85
CA TYR A 130 19.47 4.50 -1.79
C TYR A 130 20.97 4.81 -1.65
N CYS A 131 21.71 3.97 -0.93
CA CYS A 131 23.09 4.27 -0.54
C CYS A 131 24.13 3.60 -1.46
N ALA A 132 25.12 4.38 -1.92
CA ALA A 132 26.37 3.86 -2.47
C ALA A 132 27.27 3.37 -1.32
N ALA A 133 26.94 2.21 -0.77
CA ALA A 133 27.44 1.77 0.52
C ALA A 133 28.75 0.95 0.48
N ARG A 134 29.15 0.41 -0.69
CA ARG A 134 30.25 -0.58 -0.77
C ARG A 134 31.24 -0.33 -1.90
N TYR A 135 30.78 0.12 -3.06
CA TYR A 135 31.61 0.19 -4.26
C TYR A 135 31.50 1.57 -4.94
N PRO A 136 32.59 2.17 -5.44
CA PRO A 136 32.57 3.45 -6.16
C PRO A 136 31.59 3.48 -7.35
N GLU A 137 31.41 2.35 -8.03
CA GLU A 137 30.51 2.22 -9.17
C GLU A 137 29.03 2.44 -8.79
N GLN A 138 28.69 2.24 -7.52
CA GLN A 138 27.35 2.55 -7.00
C GLN A 138 27.11 4.05 -6.97
N GLU A 139 28.12 4.87 -6.67
CA GLU A 139 27.99 6.33 -6.73
C GLU A 139 27.69 6.78 -8.16
N SER A 140 28.49 6.33 -9.13
CA SER A 140 28.28 6.68 -10.54
C SER A 140 26.89 6.25 -11.03
N SER A 141 26.45 5.05 -10.63
CA SER A 141 25.15 4.50 -11.02
C SER A 141 23.98 5.29 -10.41
N LEU A 142 24.08 5.65 -9.12
CA LEU A 142 23.06 6.45 -8.45
C LEU A 142 23.03 7.89 -8.96
N ARG A 143 24.18 8.52 -9.21
CA ARG A 143 24.20 9.87 -9.83
C ARG A 143 23.53 9.86 -11.20
N SER A 144 23.85 8.88 -12.05
CA SER A 144 23.19 8.75 -13.36
C SER A 144 21.68 8.50 -13.23
N TYR A 145 21.25 7.75 -12.22
CA TYR A 145 19.83 7.55 -11.95
C TYR A 145 19.16 8.85 -11.49
N LEU A 146 19.79 9.62 -10.60
CA LEU A 146 19.29 10.93 -10.15
C LEU A 146 19.15 11.91 -11.32
N ASP A 147 20.16 11.99 -12.20
CA ASP A 147 20.12 12.85 -13.39
C ASP A 147 18.95 12.47 -14.31
N LYS A 148 18.64 11.17 -14.46
CA LYS A 148 17.48 10.71 -15.23
C LYS A 148 16.17 11.13 -14.59
N LEU A 149 16.05 11.03 -13.27
CA LEU A 149 14.86 11.48 -12.53
C LEU A 149 14.66 12.99 -12.70
N HIS A 150 15.73 13.78 -12.56
CA HIS A 150 15.67 15.23 -12.79
C HIS A 150 15.32 15.57 -14.24
N GLY A 151 15.88 14.85 -15.22
CA GLY A 151 15.50 14.96 -16.63
C GLY A 151 14.04 14.60 -16.92
N GLN A 152 13.38 13.87 -16.00
CA GLN A 152 11.95 13.58 -16.07
C GLN A 152 11.06 14.66 -15.45
N GLY A 153 11.62 15.71 -14.84
CA GLY A 153 10.87 16.82 -14.22
C GLY A 153 10.74 16.72 -12.70
N LEU A 154 11.46 15.79 -12.08
CA LEU A 154 11.61 15.70 -10.63
C LEU A 154 12.69 16.67 -10.15
N ASN A 155 12.64 17.09 -8.89
CA ASN A 155 13.59 18.07 -8.34
C ASN A 155 14.16 17.63 -6.98
N GLU A 156 14.98 18.49 -6.36
CA GLU A 156 15.63 18.25 -5.07
C GLU A 156 14.67 17.99 -3.89
N ASN A 157 13.40 18.38 -4.00
CA ASN A 157 12.37 18.03 -3.00
C ASN A 157 11.85 16.60 -3.20
N ASP A 158 11.96 16.05 -4.40
CA ASP A 158 11.52 14.70 -4.74
C ASP A 158 12.66 13.69 -4.54
N TYR A 159 13.85 14.00 -5.07
CA TYR A 159 15.05 13.17 -4.99
C TYR A 159 16.28 14.07 -4.91
N ARG A 160 17.10 13.88 -3.87
CA ARG A 160 18.33 14.64 -3.67
C ARG A 160 19.52 13.77 -3.31
N TRP A 161 20.69 14.21 -3.72
CA TRP A 161 21.94 13.59 -3.33
C TRP A 161 22.32 13.98 -1.90
N LEU A 162 22.74 13.00 -1.11
CA LEU A 162 23.39 13.18 0.18
C LEU A 162 24.86 12.82 0.06
N SER A 163 25.72 13.77 0.41
CA SER A 163 27.14 13.51 0.70
C SER A 163 27.30 12.49 1.84
N PRO A 164 28.45 11.82 1.97
CA PRO A 164 28.74 10.94 3.10
C PRO A 164 28.45 11.58 4.46
N GLU A 165 28.76 12.86 4.62
CA GLU A 165 28.55 13.63 5.86
C GLU A 165 27.06 13.83 6.14
N GLN A 166 26.26 14.19 5.12
CA GLN A 166 24.81 14.34 5.26
C GLN A 166 24.12 13.00 5.49
N LEU A 167 24.57 11.94 4.81
CA LEU A 167 24.05 10.59 5.00
C LEU A 167 24.28 10.10 6.43
N ALA A 168 25.45 10.40 7.02
CA ALA A 168 25.77 10.04 8.39
C ALA A 168 24.86 10.69 9.45
N GLN A 169 24.18 11.79 9.12
CA GLN A 169 23.15 12.40 9.97
C GLN A 169 21.85 11.58 10.01
N GLN A 170 21.61 10.73 9.00
CA GLN A 170 20.44 9.87 8.90
C GLN A 170 20.75 8.43 9.35
N ILE A 171 21.81 7.84 8.79
CA ILE A 171 22.26 6.48 9.11
C ILE A 171 23.79 6.38 8.99
N ARG A 172 24.43 5.75 9.98
CA ARG A 172 25.87 5.50 9.95
C ARG A 172 26.17 4.25 9.13
N ILE A 173 26.72 4.45 7.94
CA ILE A 173 27.25 3.40 7.07
C ILE A 173 28.78 3.47 7.12
N ALA A 174 29.45 2.32 7.08
CA ALA A 174 30.91 2.29 7.03
C ALA A 174 31.41 2.70 5.64
N LYS A 175 32.14 3.82 5.55
CA LYS A 175 32.78 4.33 4.32
C LYS A 175 31.83 4.44 3.10
N PRO A 176 30.68 5.13 3.20
CA PRO A 176 29.80 5.32 2.06
C PRO A 176 30.37 6.35 1.09
N TYR A 177 30.00 6.23 -0.18
CA TYR A 177 30.30 7.23 -1.21
C TYR A 177 29.20 8.32 -1.31
N GLY A 178 28.05 8.09 -0.65
CA GLY A 178 26.89 8.97 -0.62
C GLY A 178 25.60 8.18 -0.87
N GLY A 179 24.52 8.87 -1.21
CA GLY A 179 23.26 8.23 -1.56
C GLY A 179 22.17 9.19 -2.03
N ILE A 180 21.08 8.63 -2.53
CA ILE A 180 19.87 9.40 -2.87
C ILE A 180 18.90 9.30 -1.70
N TYR A 181 18.35 10.44 -1.30
CA TYR A 181 17.21 10.52 -0.39
C TYR A 181 15.95 10.86 -1.16
N ALA A 182 14.87 10.11 -0.90
CA ALA A 182 13.52 10.41 -1.38
C ALA A 182 12.54 10.45 -0.19
N PRO A 183 11.85 11.57 0.07
CA PRO A 183 11.00 11.74 1.26
C PRO A 183 9.64 11.03 1.15
N HIS A 184 9.24 10.63 -0.05
CA HIS A 184 7.89 10.15 -0.37
C HIS A 184 7.68 8.66 -0.04
N VAL A 185 8.23 8.20 1.09
CA VAL A 185 8.13 6.80 1.53
C VAL A 185 7.87 6.72 3.03
N ALA A 186 6.97 5.83 3.41
CA ALA A 186 6.68 5.47 4.79
C ALA A 186 6.82 3.96 5.00
N THR A 187 6.95 3.57 6.27
CA THR A 187 6.81 2.19 6.71
C THR A 187 5.51 2.01 7.47
N ILE A 188 4.92 0.82 7.36
CA ILE A 188 3.71 0.41 8.05
C ILE A 188 3.83 -1.03 8.54
N HIS A 189 3.01 -1.39 9.51
CA HIS A 189 2.71 -2.78 9.82
C HIS A 189 1.52 -3.25 8.95
N PRO A 190 1.74 -4.09 7.91
CA PRO A 190 0.72 -4.36 6.90
C PRO A 190 -0.50 -5.10 7.44
N ALA A 191 -0.31 -6.07 8.33
CA ALA A 191 -1.45 -6.77 8.93
C ALA A 191 -2.30 -5.83 9.81
N LYS A 192 -1.72 -4.94 10.62
CA LYS A 192 -2.49 -3.94 11.37
C LYS A 192 -3.28 -3.02 10.45
N LEU A 193 -2.68 -2.54 9.35
CA LEU A 193 -3.37 -1.68 8.38
C LEU A 193 -4.57 -2.37 7.74
N VAL A 194 -4.39 -3.57 7.18
CA VAL A 194 -5.47 -4.27 6.48
C VAL A 194 -6.62 -4.63 7.43
N ARG A 195 -6.31 -4.97 8.69
CA ARG A 195 -7.31 -5.24 9.72
C ARG A 195 -8.04 -3.97 10.18
N GLY A 196 -7.30 -2.87 10.33
CA GLY A 196 -7.85 -1.55 10.60
C GLY A 196 -8.85 -1.12 9.53
N LEU A 197 -8.43 -1.14 8.26
CA LEU A 197 -9.29 -0.82 7.12
C LEU A 197 -10.55 -1.70 7.05
N ALA A 198 -10.41 -3.00 7.28
CA ALA A 198 -11.55 -3.91 7.30
C ALA A 198 -12.58 -3.51 8.37
N ARG A 199 -12.14 -3.19 9.59
CA ARG A 199 -13.02 -2.67 10.66
C ARG A 199 -13.64 -1.33 10.29
N THR A 200 -12.87 -0.43 9.70
CA THR A 200 -13.34 0.90 9.29
C THR A 200 -14.48 0.78 8.28
N VAL A 201 -14.30 0.02 7.20
CA VAL A 201 -15.36 -0.11 6.18
C VAL A 201 -16.58 -0.85 6.71
N GLU A 202 -16.42 -1.81 7.62
CA GLU A 202 -17.53 -2.43 8.34
C GLU A 202 -18.32 -1.42 9.18
N GLY A 203 -17.62 -0.52 9.87
CA GLY A 203 -18.23 0.61 10.60
C GLY A 203 -18.99 1.57 9.69
N MET A 204 -18.59 1.67 8.41
CA MET A 204 -19.31 2.41 7.37
C MET A 204 -20.47 1.62 6.73
N GLY A 205 -20.77 0.42 7.22
CA GLY A 205 -21.87 -0.43 6.76
C GLY A 205 -21.53 -1.37 5.60
N VAL A 206 -20.27 -1.49 5.20
CA VAL A 206 -19.82 -2.49 4.21
C VAL A 206 -19.92 -3.89 4.83
N LYS A 207 -20.40 -4.86 4.06
CA LYS A 207 -20.41 -6.28 4.48
C LYS A 207 -19.21 -7.00 3.91
N ILE A 208 -18.39 -7.62 4.74
CA ILE A 208 -17.25 -8.44 4.31
C ILE A 208 -17.60 -9.90 4.59
N TYR A 209 -17.59 -10.72 3.53
CA TYR A 209 -17.81 -12.16 3.61
C TYR A 209 -16.51 -12.89 3.34
N GLU A 210 -16.06 -13.68 4.31
CA GLU A 210 -14.81 -14.43 4.26
C GLU A 210 -15.07 -15.92 3.99
N ASN A 211 -14.05 -16.70 3.64
CA ASN A 211 -14.18 -18.10 3.21
C ASN A 211 -15.22 -18.31 2.08
N SER A 212 -15.34 -17.32 1.19
CA SER A 212 -16.37 -17.24 0.14
C SER A 212 -15.70 -17.09 -1.23
N PRO A 213 -15.02 -18.12 -1.74
CA PRO A 213 -14.34 -18.01 -3.03
C PRO A 213 -15.35 -17.77 -4.15
N VAL A 214 -15.16 -16.66 -4.87
CA VAL A 214 -15.88 -16.40 -6.13
C VAL A 214 -15.39 -17.39 -7.18
N THR A 215 -16.30 -18.19 -7.71
CA THR A 215 -16.01 -19.24 -8.71
C THR A 215 -16.36 -18.77 -10.12
N GLN A 216 -17.30 -17.84 -10.25
CA GLN A 216 -17.72 -17.26 -11.52
C GLN A 216 -18.04 -15.77 -11.35
N TRP A 217 -17.77 -14.98 -12.38
CA TRP A 217 -18.16 -13.58 -12.44
C TRP A 217 -18.56 -13.21 -13.86
N GLN A 218 -19.57 -12.36 -13.98
CA GLN A 218 -20.00 -11.71 -15.21
C GLN A 218 -20.47 -10.29 -14.88
N SER A 219 -20.78 -9.50 -15.90
CA SER A 219 -21.34 -8.16 -15.67
C SER A 219 -22.61 -8.26 -14.83
N GLY A 220 -22.64 -7.56 -13.69
CA GLY A 220 -23.78 -7.51 -12.77
C GLY A 220 -24.00 -8.75 -11.90
N SER A 221 -23.12 -9.76 -11.91
CA SER A 221 -23.31 -10.96 -11.08
C SER A 221 -22.00 -11.65 -10.70
N LEU A 222 -21.91 -12.07 -9.44
CA LEU A 222 -20.86 -12.94 -8.91
C LEU A 222 -21.52 -14.22 -8.36
N ARG A 223 -20.80 -15.35 -8.44
CA ARG A 223 -21.20 -16.60 -7.81
C ARG A 223 -20.07 -17.16 -6.97
N THR A 224 -20.40 -17.63 -5.79
CA THR A 224 -19.55 -18.39 -4.88
C THR A 224 -19.97 -19.86 -4.87
N ALA A 225 -19.25 -20.72 -4.15
CA ALA A 225 -19.62 -22.13 -4.02
C ALA A 225 -20.94 -22.35 -3.24
N LYS A 226 -21.37 -21.39 -2.41
CA LYS A 226 -22.51 -21.52 -1.50
C LYS A 226 -23.70 -20.61 -1.85
N ALA A 227 -23.46 -19.55 -2.62
CA ALA A 227 -24.41 -18.53 -3.05
C ALA A 227 -23.90 -17.89 -4.35
#